data_AF-A0A101IM24-F1
#
_entry.id   AF-A0A101IM24-F1
#
_cell.length_a   1.000
_cell.length_b   1.000
_cell.length_c   1.000
_cell.angle_alpha   90.00
_cell.angle_beta   90.00
_cell.angle_gamma   90.00
#
_symmetry.space_group_name_H-M   'P 1'
#
loop_
_entity.id
_entity.type
_entity.pdbx_description
1 polymer ?
#
loop_
_entity_poly.entity_id
_entity_poly.type
_entity_poly.pdbx_seq_one_letter_code
_entity_poly.pdbx_strand_id
1 'polypeptide(L)'
;MMKVDLDQILNLAGDLVEDGARDRFRRFLLDSAMDSDSIRELATSALKVSDTQHHLALQDIVLSLGTPMGFNPGLSFGGHWKSLAGVVFLLELVAGDGPLDIAALVGRAEAAEKGVLQDEDGGAADEKDELSVLVLIVAQDSELLRVEEAIVGGDSGGLVRTISISALLVLSKIAKDYRLTHDDVLLLLLTSGPSVDPIIDLIARVISQCEAETPTLEEIAQILGPLGRGGESTPEGALSDLIDQSRYYAFGNRGYGRRYTQI
;
A
#
# COMPACT_ATOMS: atom_id res chain seq x y z
N MET A 1 5.46 9.92 -23.49
CA MET A 1 5.12 8.74 -22.68
C MET A 1 3.72 8.33 -23.07
N MET A 2 3.51 7.12 -23.57
CA MET A 2 2.21 6.68 -24.09
C MET A 2 1.28 6.40 -22.91
N LYS A 3 0.30 7.27 -22.66
CA LYS A 3 -0.82 6.96 -21.77
C LYS A 3 -1.61 5.84 -22.42
N VAL A 4 -1.49 4.64 -21.90
CA VAL A 4 -2.30 3.52 -22.36
C VAL A 4 -3.64 3.63 -21.65
N ASP A 5 -4.71 3.75 -22.43
CA ASP A 5 -6.08 3.86 -21.94
C ASP A 5 -6.62 2.47 -21.56
N LEU A 6 -7.45 2.39 -20.51
CA LEU A 6 -8.00 1.13 -20.03
C LEU A 6 -8.78 0.42 -21.14
N ASP A 7 -9.60 1.15 -21.90
CA ASP A 7 -10.38 0.59 -23.01
C ASP A 7 -9.48 -0.03 -24.09
N GLN A 8 -8.32 0.56 -24.36
CA GLN A 8 -7.36 0.00 -25.32
C GLN A 8 -6.77 -1.31 -24.80
N ILE A 9 -6.45 -1.37 -23.51
CA ILE A 9 -5.93 -2.60 -22.87
C ILE A 9 -7.01 -3.69 -22.88
N LEU A 10 -8.24 -3.34 -22.53
CA LEU A 10 -9.37 -4.26 -22.53
C LEU A 10 -9.67 -4.80 -23.93
N ASN A 11 -9.61 -3.96 -24.96
CA ASN A 11 -9.76 -4.39 -26.35
C ASN A 11 -8.65 -5.36 -26.80
N LEU A 12 -7.43 -5.22 -26.28
CA LEU A 12 -6.32 -6.14 -26.55
C LEU A 12 -6.40 -7.43 -25.74
N ALA A 13 -6.86 -7.34 -24.49
CA ALA A 13 -7.03 -8.48 -23.60
C ALA A 13 -8.19 -9.37 -24.05
N GLY A 14 -9.30 -8.79 -24.51
CA GLY A 14 -10.56 -9.46 -24.82
C GLY A 14 -11.58 -9.35 -23.68
N ASP A 15 -12.62 -10.18 -23.73
CA ASP A 15 -13.66 -10.22 -22.70
C ASP A 15 -13.15 -10.85 -21.40
N LEU A 16 -13.06 -10.06 -20.33
CA LEU A 16 -12.53 -10.51 -19.03
C LEU A 16 -13.42 -11.55 -18.32
N VAL A 17 -14.63 -11.81 -18.82
CA VAL A 17 -15.43 -12.95 -18.36
C VAL A 17 -14.78 -14.28 -18.76
N GLU A 18 -13.99 -14.30 -19.85
CA GLU A 18 -13.22 -15.46 -20.27
C GLU A 18 -11.89 -15.56 -19.51
N ASP A 19 -11.63 -16.70 -18.89
CA ASP A 19 -10.41 -16.94 -18.08
C ASP A 19 -9.12 -16.60 -18.85
N GLY A 20 -9.04 -16.97 -20.12
CA GLY A 20 -7.86 -16.71 -20.96
C GLY A 20 -7.60 -15.23 -21.22
N ALA A 21 -8.64 -14.40 -21.33
CA ALA A 21 -8.51 -12.95 -21.49
C ALA A 21 -8.15 -12.27 -20.17
N ARG A 22 -8.77 -12.71 -19.08
CA ARG A 22 -8.49 -12.22 -17.74
C ARG A 22 -7.05 -12.50 -17.30
N ASP A 23 -6.53 -13.68 -17.63
CA ASP A 23 -5.13 -14.02 -17.37
C ASP A 23 -4.13 -13.18 -18.19
N ARG A 24 -4.48 -12.82 -19.42
CA ARG A 24 -3.67 -11.88 -20.23
C ARG A 24 -3.66 -10.50 -19.59
N PHE A 25 -4.81 -10.01 -19.14
CA PHE A 25 -4.93 -8.74 -18.45
C PHE A 25 -4.10 -8.70 -17.16
N ARG A 26 -4.19 -9.74 -16.31
CA ARG A 26 -3.39 -9.84 -15.08
C ARG A 26 -1.90 -9.88 -15.35
N ARG A 27 -1.44 -10.66 -16.35
CA ARG A 27 -0.02 -10.64 -16.76
C ARG A 27 0.41 -9.26 -17.19
N PHE A 28 -0.41 -8.56 -17.98
CA PHE A 28 -0.13 -7.18 -18.35
C PHE A 28 0.04 -6.28 -17.12
N LEU A 29 -0.84 -6.37 -16.11
CA LEU A 29 -0.71 -5.58 -14.88
C LEU A 29 0.61 -5.86 -14.13
N LEU A 30 1.02 -7.13 -14.05
CA LEU A 30 2.25 -7.55 -13.37
C LEU A 30 3.52 -7.18 -14.16
N ASP A 31 3.52 -7.41 -15.47
CA ASP A 31 4.70 -7.26 -16.34
C ASP A 31 5.01 -5.79 -16.65
N SER A 32 3.99 -4.92 -16.64
CA SER A 32 4.14 -3.54 -17.12
C SER A 32 4.90 -2.62 -16.16
N ALA A 33 5.36 -3.11 -15.00
CA ALA A 33 6.05 -2.32 -13.97
C ALA A 33 5.37 -0.96 -13.74
N MET A 34 4.03 -0.98 -13.67
CA MET A 34 3.23 0.25 -13.69
C MET A 34 3.63 1.18 -12.56
N ASP A 35 3.87 2.45 -12.87
CA ASP A 35 4.00 3.46 -11.84
C ASP A 35 2.67 3.71 -11.14
N SER A 36 2.73 4.32 -9.95
CA SER A 36 1.55 4.59 -9.12
C SER A 36 0.51 5.43 -9.86
N ASP A 37 0.96 6.32 -10.75
CA ASP A 37 0.10 7.24 -11.47
C ASP A 37 -0.66 6.51 -12.57
N SER A 38 0.00 5.57 -13.26
CA SER A 38 -0.60 4.68 -14.25
C SER A 38 -1.65 3.77 -13.63
N ILE A 39 -1.37 3.16 -12.47
CA ILE A 39 -2.35 2.32 -11.77
C ILE A 39 -3.56 3.14 -11.31
N ARG A 40 -3.32 4.33 -10.77
CA ARG A 40 -4.38 5.25 -10.37
C ARG A 40 -5.23 5.67 -11.57
N GLU A 41 -4.64 5.93 -12.73
CA GLU A 41 -5.37 6.27 -13.95
C GLU A 41 -6.25 5.12 -14.43
N LEU A 42 -5.73 3.89 -14.43
CA LEU A 42 -6.52 2.70 -14.79
C LEU A 42 -7.68 2.47 -13.81
N ALA A 43 -7.43 2.54 -12.49
CA ALA A 43 -8.47 2.41 -11.48
C ALA A 43 -9.55 3.51 -11.62
N THR A 44 -9.12 4.76 -11.87
CA THR A 44 -10.04 5.87 -12.11
C THR A 44 -10.87 5.66 -13.37
N SER A 45 -10.29 5.08 -14.42
CA SER A 45 -11.02 4.76 -15.65
C SER A 45 -12.05 3.66 -15.42
N ALA A 46 -11.65 2.59 -14.71
CA ALA A 46 -12.52 1.49 -14.34
C ALA A 46 -13.75 1.92 -13.52
N LEU A 47 -13.59 2.93 -12.66
CA LEU A 47 -14.67 3.47 -11.84
C LEU A 47 -15.70 4.32 -12.60
N LYS A 48 -15.38 4.80 -13.82
CA LYS A 48 -16.30 5.66 -14.58
C LYS A 48 -17.43 4.90 -15.25
N VAL A 49 -17.24 3.61 -15.50
CA VAL A 49 -18.17 2.78 -16.27
C VAL A 49 -18.67 1.64 -15.39
N SER A 50 -19.98 1.61 -15.15
CA SER A 50 -20.63 0.60 -14.31
C SER A 50 -21.05 -0.61 -15.13
N ASP A 51 -20.09 -1.32 -15.72
CA ASP A 51 -20.32 -2.60 -16.38
C ASP A 51 -19.48 -3.74 -15.78
N THR A 52 -19.79 -4.98 -16.17
CA THR A 52 -19.10 -6.16 -15.66
C THR A 52 -17.61 -6.16 -16.01
N GLN A 53 -17.25 -5.69 -17.21
CA GLN A 53 -15.87 -5.75 -17.69
C GLN A 53 -14.97 -4.81 -16.89
N HIS A 54 -15.43 -3.59 -16.63
CA HIS A 54 -14.74 -2.60 -15.80
C HIS A 54 -14.73 -2.98 -14.33
N HIS A 55 -15.79 -3.63 -13.83
CA HIS A 55 -15.78 -4.19 -12.47
C HIS A 55 -14.71 -5.27 -12.30
N LEU A 56 -14.62 -6.22 -13.24
CA LEU A 56 -13.59 -7.26 -13.24
C LEU A 56 -12.18 -6.67 -13.39
N ALA A 57 -12.02 -5.67 -14.26
CA ALA A 57 -10.76 -4.95 -14.41
C ALA A 57 -10.35 -4.27 -13.10
N LEU A 58 -11.28 -3.60 -12.42
CA LEU A 58 -11.04 -2.97 -11.13
C LEU A 58 -10.64 -3.99 -10.05
N GLN A 59 -11.30 -5.16 -10.00
CA GLN A 59 -10.91 -6.25 -9.09
C GLN A 59 -9.46 -6.69 -9.33
N ASP A 60 -9.06 -6.89 -10.58
CA ASP A 60 -7.71 -7.36 -10.91
C ASP A 60 -6.66 -6.25 -10.70
N ILE A 61 -7.02 -4.98 -10.94
CA ILE A 61 -6.18 -3.82 -10.59
C ILE A 61 -5.95 -3.77 -9.09
N VAL A 62 -7.03 -3.84 -8.30
CA VAL A 62 -6.95 -3.87 -6.83
C VAL A 62 -6.08 -5.04 -6.39
N LEU A 63 -6.34 -6.26 -6.86
CA LEU A 63 -5.53 -7.43 -6.54
C LEU A 63 -4.04 -7.22 -6.83
N SER A 64 -3.71 -6.59 -7.97
CA SER A 64 -2.32 -6.34 -8.37
C SER A 64 -1.56 -5.38 -7.45
N LEU A 65 -2.25 -4.48 -6.73
CA LEU A 65 -1.65 -3.54 -5.78
C LEU A 65 -0.98 -4.24 -4.59
N GLY A 66 -1.34 -5.50 -4.31
CA GLY A 66 -0.69 -6.27 -3.24
C GLY A 66 0.80 -6.47 -3.47
N THR A 67 1.21 -6.76 -4.71
CA THR A 67 2.61 -7.08 -5.07
C THR A 67 3.60 -5.97 -4.68
N PRO A 68 3.42 -4.70 -5.10
CA PRO A 68 4.32 -3.62 -4.70
C PRO A 68 4.30 -3.33 -3.19
N MET A 69 3.24 -3.73 -2.47
CA MET A 69 3.14 -3.62 -1.01
C MET A 69 3.73 -4.85 -0.27
N GLY A 70 4.33 -5.80 -0.98
CA GLY A 70 4.98 -6.98 -0.40
C GLY A 70 4.07 -8.18 -0.17
N PHE A 71 2.82 -8.16 -0.67
CA PHE A 71 1.91 -9.30 -0.61
C PHE A 71 2.06 -10.22 -1.81
N ASN A 72 1.75 -11.50 -1.61
CA ASN A 72 1.54 -12.46 -2.68
C ASN A 72 0.04 -12.53 -3.03
N PRO A 73 -0.39 -12.02 -4.19
CA PRO A 73 -1.79 -12.09 -4.61
C PRO A 73 -2.17 -13.51 -5.05
N GLY A 74 -3.36 -13.97 -4.66
CA GLY A 74 -3.92 -15.24 -5.10
C GLY A 74 -5.40 -15.13 -5.43
N LEU A 75 -5.91 -16.11 -6.18
CA LEU A 75 -7.28 -16.10 -6.72
C LEU A 75 -8.28 -16.94 -5.92
N SER A 76 -7.81 -17.73 -4.95
CA SER A 76 -8.70 -18.47 -4.06
C SER A 76 -9.58 -17.50 -3.26
N PHE A 77 -10.80 -17.96 -2.93
CA PHE A 77 -11.78 -17.18 -2.17
C PHE A 77 -12.20 -15.84 -2.81
N GLY A 78 -12.05 -15.69 -4.13
CA GLY A 78 -12.45 -14.49 -4.86
C GLY A 78 -11.35 -13.44 -5.02
N GLY A 79 -10.15 -13.71 -4.52
CA GLY A 79 -9.02 -12.78 -4.53
C GLY A 79 -8.52 -12.54 -3.12
N HIS A 80 -7.22 -12.73 -2.89
CA HIS A 80 -6.61 -12.48 -1.59
C HIS A 80 -5.19 -11.95 -1.72
N TRP A 81 -4.72 -11.33 -0.65
CA TRP A 81 -3.31 -11.01 -0.42
C TRP A 81 -2.78 -11.85 0.73
N LYS A 82 -1.72 -12.61 0.50
CA LYS A 82 -1.00 -13.36 1.53
C LYS A 82 0.31 -12.69 1.86
N SER A 83 0.53 -12.41 3.14
CA SER A 83 1.81 -11.96 3.67
C SER A 83 2.76 -13.14 3.88
N LEU A 84 4.07 -12.87 3.84
CA LEU A 84 5.09 -13.81 4.31
C LEU A 84 4.95 -14.15 5.79
N ALA A 85 4.35 -13.25 6.59
CA ALA A 85 4.06 -13.46 8.01
C ALA A 85 2.80 -14.31 8.28
N GLY A 86 2.21 -14.94 7.25
CA GLY A 86 1.05 -15.82 7.41
C GLY A 86 -0.30 -15.10 7.53
N VAL A 87 -0.34 -13.78 7.42
CA VAL A 87 -1.59 -12.99 7.40
C VAL A 87 -2.22 -13.03 6.01
N VAL A 88 -3.53 -13.30 5.92
CA VAL A 88 -4.28 -13.32 4.67
C VAL A 88 -5.40 -12.29 4.70
N PHE A 89 -5.43 -11.39 3.72
CA PHE A 89 -6.55 -10.50 3.47
C PHE A 89 -7.37 -11.01 2.29
N LEU A 90 -8.60 -11.44 2.54
CA LEU A 90 -9.58 -11.70 1.49
C LEU A 90 -10.13 -10.36 0.99
N LEU A 91 -10.09 -10.15 -0.32
CA LEU A 91 -10.50 -8.88 -0.91
C LEU A 91 -11.97 -8.95 -1.33
N GLU A 92 -12.73 -7.91 -0.99
CA GLU A 92 -14.12 -7.75 -1.46
C GLU A 92 -14.27 -6.36 -2.07
N LEU A 93 -14.63 -6.25 -3.35
CA LEU A 93 -14.80 -4.97 -4.01
C LEU A 93 -16.27 -4.51 -3.94
N VAL A 94 -16.51 -3.33 -3.35
CA VAL A 94 -17.85 -2.73 -3.26
C VAL A 94 -17.88 -1.41 -4.05
N ALA A 95 -18.50 -1.43 -5.23
CA ALA A 95 -18.58 -0.28 -6.15
C ALA A 95 -20.03 0.13 -6.51
N GLY A 96 -20.97 -0.08 -5.60
CA GLY A 96 -22.39 0.26 -5.80
C GLY A 96 -23.24 -0.01 -4.56
N ASP A 97 -24.54 0.29 -4.66
CA ASP A 97 -25.49 0.28 -3.55
C ASP A 97 -26.02 -1.11 -3.13
N GLY A 98 -25.41 -2.17 -3.68
CA GLY A 98 -25.82 -3.55 -3.44
C GLY A 98 -25.80 -3.93 -1.94
N PRO A 99 -26.62 -4.91 -1.54
CA PRO A 99 -26.66 -5.37 -0.16
C PRO A 99 -25.29 -5.93 0.25
N LEU A 100 -24.81 -5.52 1.42
CA LEU A 100 -23.57 -6.00 2.00
C LEU A 100 -23.89 -7.00 3.11
N ASP A 101 -23.53 -8.26 2.90
CA ASP A 101 -23.72 -9.33 3.89
C ASP A 101 -22.42 -9.56 4.67
N ILE A 102 -22.27 -8.81 5.76
CA ILE A 102 -21.10 -8.91 6.64
C ILE A 102 -20.98 -10.33 7.24
N ALA A 103 -22.11 -10.99 7.54
CA ALA A 103 -22.09 -12.34 8.11
C ALA A 103 -21.54 -13.37 7.10
N ALA A 104 -21.90 -13.23 5.82
CA ALA A 104 -21.32 -14.05 4.76
C ALA A 104 -19.81 -13.81 4.59
N LEU A 105 -19.35 -12.55 4.69
CA LEU A 105 -17.92 -12.20 4.61
C LEU A 105 -17.14 -12.79 5.80
N VAL A 106 -17.67 -12.68 7.02
CA VAL A 106 -17.09 -13.31 8.21
C VAL A 106 -17.02 -14.83 8.04
N GLY A 107 -18.11 -15.47 7.60
CA GLY A 107 -18.12 -16.91 7.35
C GLY A 107 -17.12 -17.35 6.29
N ARG A 108 -16.85 -16.50 5.28
CA ARG A 108 -15.82 -16.74 4.27
C ARG A 108 -14.41 -16.67 4.86
N ALA A 109 -14.13 -15.71 5.74
CA ALA A 109 -12.85 -15.64 6.45
C ALA A 109 -12.62 -16.86 7.34
N GLU A 110 -13.60 -17.25 8.14
CA GLU A 110 -13.51 -18.45 8.99
C GLU A 110 -13.34 -19.74 8.16
N ALA A 111 -13.98 -19.83 7.00
CA ALA A 111 -13.82 -20.96 6.09
C ALA A 111 -12.42 -20.99 5.46
N ALA A 112 -11.88 -19.83 5.08
CA ALA A 112 -10.54 -19.71 4.55
C ALA A 112 -9.48 -20.05 5.61
N GLU A 113 -9.66 -19.62 6.86
CA GLU A 113 -8.78 -20.00 7.97
C GLU A 113 -8.72 -21.53 8.13
N LYS A 114 -9.86 -22.21 8.07
CA LYS A 114 -9.95 -23.69 8.13
C LYS A 114 -9.42 -24.40 6.89
N GLY A 115 -9.55 -23.78 5.71
CA GLY A 115 -9.18 -24.34 4.42
C GLY A 115 -7.71 -24.15 4.05
N VAL A 116 -7.12 -23.00 4.38
CA VAL A 116 -5.68 -22.73 4.17
C VAL A 116 -4.83 -23.64 5.06
N LEU A 117 -5.36 -24.08 6.21
CA LEU A 117 -4.76 -25.14 7.04
C LEU A 117 -4.79 -26.55 6.40
N GLN A 118 -5.45 -26.74 5.24
CA GLN A 118 -5.61 -28.04 4.57
C GLN A 118 -4.90 -28.16 3.23
N ASP A 119 -4.53 -27.04 2.58
CA ASP A 119 -3.83 -27.05 1.28
C ASP A 119 -2.31 -27.35 1.39
N GLU A 120 -1.77 -27.49 2.60
CA GLU A 120 -0.40 -27.97 2.80
C GLU A 120 -0.38 -29.49 3.03
N ASP A 121 -0.15 -30.19 1.92
CA ASP A 121 0.25 -31.60 1.79
C ASP A 121 0.98 -32.16 3.02
N GLY A 122 0.37 -33.14 3.70
CA GLY A 122 0.97 -34.37 4.27
C GLY A 122 2.34 -34.37 4.99
N GLY A 123 2.94 -33.23 5.30
CA GLY A 123 4.21 -33.08 5.98
C GLY A 123 3.97 -32.67 7.41
N ALA A 124 4.64 -33.33 8.35
CA ALA A 124 4.65 -32.92 9.74
C ALA A 124 5.27 -31.51 9.86
N ALA A 125 4.44 -30.47 9.79
CA ALA A 125 4.81 -29.11 10.15
C ALA A 125 4.78 -29.01 11.68
N ASP A 126 5.96 -29.23 12.26
CA ASP A 126 6.34 -28.66 13.54
C ASP A 126 6.11 -27.14 13.45
N GLU A 127 5.43 -26.58 14.45
CA GLU A 127 5.08 -25.15 14.59
C GLU A 127 4.02 -24.63 13.60
N LYS A 128 2.74 -24.78 13.99
CA LYS A 128 1.61 -24.10 13.35
C LYS A 128 1.76 -22.59 13.53
N ASP A 129 2.25 -21.90 12.51
CA ASP A 129 2.06 -20.46 12.40
C ASP A 129 0.54 -20.20 12.36
N GLU A 130 0.05 -19.47 13.37
CA GLU A 130 -1.36 -19.13 13.53
C GLU A 130 -1.77 -18.17 12.40
N LEU A 131 -2.29 -18.73 11.31
CA LEU A 131 -2.73 -17.97 10.13
C LEU A 131 -3.89 -17.06 10.53
N SER A 132 -3.67 -15.75 10.43
CA SER A 132 -4.71 -14.75 10.68
C SER A 132 -5.38 -14.36 9.37
N VAL A 133 -6.66 -14.73 9.20
CA VAL A 133 -7.45 -14.40 8.01
C VAL A 133 -8.43 -13.28 8.31
N LEU A 134 -8.42 -12.23 7.48
CA LEU A 134 -9.26 -11.05 7.60
C LEU A 134 -9.88 -10.72 6.25
N VAL A 135 -11.01 -10.02 6.25
CA VAL A 135 -11.62 -9.47 5.04
C VAL A 135 -11.27 -7.99 4.95
N LEU A 136 -10.73 -7.58 3.81
CA LEU A 136 -10.54 -6.19 3.45
C LEU A 136 -11.53 -5.84 2.35
N ILE A 137 -12.57 -5.09 2.72
CA ILE A 137 -13.51 -4.50 1.78
C ILE A 137 -12.84 -3.29 1.14
N VAL A 138 -12.67 -3.33 -0.17
CA VAL A 138 -12.19 -2.22 -0.97
C VAL A 138 -13.42 -1.50 -1.51
N ALA A 139 -13.77 -0.38 -0.87
CA ALA A 139 -14.97 0.37 -1.17
C ALA A 139 -14.69 1.50 -2.17
N GLN A 140 -15.61 1.73 -3.10
CA GLN A 140 -15.65 3.00 -3.80
C GLN A 140 -15.88 4.12 -2.79
N ASP A 141 -15.24 5.28 -3.01
CA ASP A 141 -15.23 6.38 -2.03
C ASP A 141 -16.62 6.83 -1.59
N SER A 142 -17.63 6.78 -2.48
CA SER A 142 -19.02 7.11 -2.16
C SER A 142 -19.72 6.10 -1.24
N GLU A 143 -19.23 4.86 -1.19
CA GLU A 143 -19.79 3.77 -0.41
C GLU A 143 -19.14 3.60 0.96
N LEU A 144 -18.03 4.30 1.21
CA LEU A 144 -17.19 4.09 2.41
C LEU A 144 -17.99 4.16 3.71
N LEU A 145 -18.81 5.20 3.89
CA LEU A 145 -19.59 5.40 5.11
C LEU A 145 -20.62 4.27 5.32
N ARG A 146 -21.31 3.85 4.25
CA ARG A 146 -22.29 2.76 4.30
C ARG A 146 -21.62 1.44 4.67
N VAL A 147 -20.46 1.16 4.08
CA VAL A 147 -19.68 -0.05 4.38
C VAL A 147 -19.20 -0.03 5.83
N GLU A 148 -18.70 1.11 6.31
CA GLU A 148 -18.24 1.26 7.69
C GLU A 148 -19.39 1.05 8.70
N GLU A 149 -20.56 1.64 8.47
CA GLU A 149 -21.75 1.44 9.30
C GLU A 149 -22.18 -0.04 9.33
N ALA A 150 -22.12 -0.73 8.19
CA ALA A 150 -22.43 -2.15 8.10
C ALA A 150 -21.43 -3.00 8.89
N ILE A 151 -20.13 -2.71 8.82
CA ILE A 151 -19.09 -3.41 9.60
C ILE A 151 -19.35 -3.22 11.09
N VAL A 152 -19.58 -1.98 11.55
CA VAL A 152 -19.84 -1.68 12.96
C VAL A 152 -21.08 -2.42 13.49
N GLY A 153 -22.10 -2.60 12.64
CA GLY A 153 -23.31 -3.34 13.01
C GLY A 153 -23.21 -4.86 12.93
N GLY A 154 -22.30 -5.39 12.09
CA GLY A 154 -22.30 -6.80 11.67
C GLY A 154 -21.05 -7.61 12.04
N ASP A 155 -19.91 -6.98 12.29
CA ASP A 155 -18.64 -7.66 12.58
C ASP A 155 -18.28 -7.56 14.06
N SER A 156 -18.78 -8.51 14.85
CA SER A 156 -18.44 -8.60 16.27
C SER A 156 -17.02 -9.14 16.53
N GLY A 157 -16.39 -9.76 15.54
CA GLY A 157 -15.08 -10.41 15.66
C GLY A 157 -13.90 -9.53 15.30
N GLY A 158 -14.13 -8.39 14.64
CA GLY A 158 -13.07 -7.53 14.10
C GLY A 158 -12.33 -8.18 12.92
N LEU A 159 -12.99 -9.09 12.21
CA LEU A 159 -12.44 -9.82 11.07
C LEU A 159 -12.57 -9.03 9.77
N VAL A 160 -13.43 -8.01 9.71
CA VAL A 160 -13.75 -7.23 8.52
C VAL A 160 -13.30 -5.79 8.70
N ARG A 161 -12.56 -5.27 7.73
CA ARG A 161 -12.18 -3.87 7.64
C ARG A 161 -12.51 -3.31 6.27
N THR A 162 -12.65 -2.01 6.17
CA THR A 162 -12.81 -1.30 4.90
C THR A 162 -11.63 -0.37 4.63
N ILE A 163 -11.32 -0.21 3.35
CA ILE A 163 -10.44 0.82 2.82
C ILE A 163 -11.07 1.37 1.54
N SER A 164 -11.07 2.69 1.36
CA SER A 164 -11.50 3.24 0.08
C SER A 164 -10.48 2.97 -1.03
N ILE A 165 -10.93 2.97 -2.28
CA ILE A 165 -10.04 2.84 -3.43
C ILE A 165 -9.03 3.99 -3.45
N SER A 166 -9.46 5.22 -3.12
CA SER A 166 -8.56 6.37 -3.04
C SER A 166 -7.49 6.18 -1.96
N ALA A 167 -7.85 5.76 -0.74
CA ALA A 167 -6.90 5.50 0.33
C ALA A 167 -5.94 4.36 -0.01
N LEU A 168 -6.42 3.28 -0.64
CA LEU A 168 -5.58 2.17 -1.07
C LEU A 168 -4.54 2.59 -2.12
N LEU A 169 -4.94 3.41 -3.09
CA LEU A 169 -4.02 3.95 -4.09
C LEU A 169 -2.97 4.87 -3.44
N VAL A 170 -3.37 5.71 -2.48
CA VAL A 170 -2.44 6.54 -1.69
C VAL A 170 -1.47 5.67 -0.91
N LEU A 171 -1.95 4.63 -0.20
CA LEU A 171 -1.10 3.69 0.54
C LEU A 171 -0.08 3.03 -0.39
N SER A 172 -0.49 2.57 -1.58
CA SER A 172 0.41 1.97 -2.56
C SER A 172 1.49 2.94 -3.04
N LYS A 173 1.13 4.22 -3.20
CA LYS A 173 2.08 5.28 -3.56
C LYS A 173 3.06 5.54 -2.43
N ILE A 174 2.59 5.63 -1.18
CA ILE A 174 3.46 5.85 -0.02
C ILE A 174 4.40 4.65 0.20
N ALA A 175 3.90 3.42 0.04
CA ALA A 175 4.71 2.19 0.03
C ALA A 175 5.90 2.30 -0.93
N LYS A 176 5.64 2.76 -2.15
CA LYS A 176 6.66 2.90 -3.19
C LYS A 176 7.59 4.09 -2.98
N ASP A 177 7.03 5.28 -2.79
CA ASP A 177 7.75 6.56 -2.86
C ASP A 177 8.47 6.89 -1.53
N TYR A 178 7.90 6.46 -0.40
CA TYR A 178 8.38 6.76 0.95
C TYR A 178 8.98 5.57 1.69
N ARG A 179 9.17 4.43 0.99
CA ARG A 179 9.80 3.21 1.51
C ARG A 179 9.14 2.66 2.79
N LEU A 180 7.81 2.77 2.89
CA LEU A 180 7.06 2.00 3.88
C LEU A 180 7.35 0.52 3.63
N THR A 181 7.77 -0.19 4.68
CA THR A 181 8.07 -1.63 4.59
C THR A 181 6.78 -2.44 4.55
N HIS A 182 6.88 -3.71 4.13
CA HIS A 182 5.73 -4.62 4.17
C HIS A 182 5.12 -4.71 5.57
N ASP A 183 5.97 -4.77 6.60
CA ASP A 183 5.54 -4.86 8.00
C ASP A 183 4.78 -3.59 8.45
N ASP A 184 5.19 -2.41 7.95
CA ASP A 184 4.46 -1.17 8.21
C ASP A 184 3.08 -1.19 7.55
N VAL A 185 2.99 -1.65 6.29
CA VAL A 185 1.70 -1.79 5.58
C VAL A 185 0.79 -2.78 6.30
N LEU A 186 1.32 -3.92 6.74
CA LEU A 186 0.58 -4.88 7.56
C LEU A 186 0.06 -4.24 8.83
N LEU A 187 0.92 -3.52 9.56
CA LEU A 187 0.51 -2.89 10.82
C LEU A 187 -0.63 -1.91 10.59
N LEU A 188 -0.57 -1.10 9.52
CA LEU A 188 -1.64 -0.16 9.17
C LEU A 188 -2.96 -0.89 8.87
N LEU A 189 -2.91 -1.97 8.08
CA LEU A 189 -4.11 -2.74 7.75
C LEU A 189 -4.68 -3.51 8.95
N LEU A 190 -3.83 -3.96 9.89
CA LEU A 190 -4.23 -4.78 11.03
C LEU A 190 -4.75 -3.95 12.23
N THR A 191 -4.10 -2.82 12.51
CA THR A 191 -4.36 -2.02 13.72
C THR A 191 -5.44 -0.96 13.52
N SER A 192 -5.90 -0.78 12.28
CA SER A 192 -7.02 0.10 11.97
C SER A 192 -8.31 -0.44 12.57
N GLY A 193 -9.21 0.48 12.94
CA GLY A 193 -10.58 0.16 13.32
C GLY A 193 -11.39 -0.38 12.13
N PRO A 194 -12.72 -0.19 12.08
CA PRO A 194 -13.52 -0.67 10.96
C PRO A 194 -13.06 -0.07 9.62
N SER A 195 -12.47 1.13 9.62
CA SER A 195 -11.93 1.82 8.44
C SER A 195 -10.44 2.12 8.58
N VAL A 196 -9.69 1.90 7.50
CA VAL A 196 -8.25 2.21 7.37
C VAL A 196 -8.02 3.65 6.90
N ASP A 197 -8.98 4.25 6.20
CA ASP A 197 -8.84 5.58 5.59
C ASP A 197 -8.30 6.68 6.52
N PRO A 198 -8.77 6.83 7.78
CA PRO A 198 -8.34 7.93 8.63
C PRO A 198 -6.84 7.93 8.91
N ILE A 199 -6.20 6.76 9.01
CA ILE A 199 -4.76 6.67 9.25
C ILE A 199 -3.97 6.99 7.99
N ILE A 200 -4.47 6.58 6.81
CA ILE A 200 -3.86 6.90 5.52
C ILE A 200 -3.94 8.40 5.25
N ASP A 201 -5.09 9.02 5.52
CA ASP A 201 -5.29 10.47 5.38
C ASP A 201 -4.38 11.27 6.32
N LEU A 202 -4.15 10.78 7.54
CA LEU A 202 -3.20 11.39 8.47
C LEU A 202 -1.78 11.33 7.91
N ILE A 203 -1.33 10.16 7.46
CA ILE A 203 0.03 9.98 6.91
C ILE A 203 0.21 10.84 5.66
N ALA A 204 -0.76 10.83 4.74
CA ALA A 204 -0.73 11.63 3.51
C ALA A 204 -0.61 13.13 3.82
N ARG A 205 -1.38 13.65 4.78
CA ARG A 205 -1.27 15.06 5.21
C ARG A 205 0.08 15.40 5.81
N VAL A 206 0.65 14.52 6.64
CA VAL A 206 1.98 14.72 7.23
C VAL A 206 3.04 14.78 6.12
N ILE A 207 2.98 13.85 5.16
CA ILE A 207 3.88 13.82 4.01
C ILE A 207 3.76 15.13 3.21
N SER A 208 2.55 15.56 2.87
CA SER A 208 2.34 16.80 2.12
C SER A 208 2.87 18.03 2.86
N GLN A 209 2.75 18.07 4.20
CA GLN A 209 3.32 19.15 5.00
C GLN A 209 4.85 19.13 4.96
N CYS A 210 5.48 17.95 5.08
CA CYS A 210 6.93 17.81 4.99
C CYS A 210 7.46 18.24 3.62
N GLU A 211 6.77 17.91 2.53
CA GLU A 211 7.14 18.36 1.18
C GLU A 211 7.05 19.89 1.05
N ALA A 212 5.98 20.51 1.57
CA ALA A 212 5.80 21.96 1.53
C ALA A 212 6.82 22.72 2.41
N GLU A 213 7.30 22.10 3.49
CA GLU A 213 8.28 22.66 4.41
C GLU A 213 9.73 22.34 4.02
N THR A 214 9.98 21.62 2.91
CA THR A 214 11.36 21.45 2.42
C THR A 214 11.92 22.83 2.05
N PRO A 215 12.91 23.35 2.79
CA PRO A 215 13.43 24.68 2.49
C PRO A 215 14.04 24.64 1.10
N THR A 216 13.67 25.60 0.26
CA THR A 216 14.27 25.76 -1.06
C THR A 216 15.79 25.93 -0.93
N LEU A 217 16.56 25.61 -1.97
CA LEU A 217 18.01 25.86 -1.97
C LEU A 217 18.37 27.32 -1.60
N GLU A 218 17.50 28.26 -1.95
CA GLU A 218 17.61 29.67 -1.58
C GLU A 218 17.33 29.93 -0.09
N GLU A 219 16.31 29.29 0.49
CA GLU A 219 16.03 29.35 1.93
C GLU A 219 17.10 28.63 2.75
N ILE A 220 17.61 27.48 2.28
CA ILE A 220 18.76 26.80 2.89
C ILE A 220 19.98 27.75 2.88
N ALA A 221 20.24 28.42 1.76
CA ALA A 221 21.33 29.40 1.66
C ALA A 221 21.13 30.63 2.57
N GLN A 222 19.89 31.07 2.78
CA GLN A 222 19.56 32.15 3.71
C GLN A 222 19.64 31.74 5.18
N ILE A 223 19.18 30.53 5.53
CA ILE A 223 19.23 29.96 6.88
C ILE A 223 20.66 29.68 7.30
N LEU A 224 21.48 29.16 6.39
CA LEU A 224 22.89 28.89 6.65
C LEU A 224 23.72 30.19 6.72
N GLY A 225 23.23 31.31 6.17
CA GLY A 225 23.97 32.57 6.10
C GLY A 225 25.35 32.41 5.42
N PRO A 226 26.20 33.44 5.41
CA PRO A 226 27.54 33.32 4.87
C PRO A 226 28.40 32.53 5.86
N LEU A 227 28.35 31.20 5.80
CA LEU A 227 29.37 30.33 6.40
C LEU A 227 30.70 30.39 5.63
N GLY A 228 30.75 31.13 4.51
CA GLY A 228 31.97 31.52 3.84
C GLY A 228 32.72 32.56 4.67
N ARG A 229 33.78 32.12 5.37
CA ARG A 229 34.93 33.01 5.63
C ARG A 229 35.52 33.43 4.29
N GLY A 230 35.00 34.52 3.72
CA GLY A 230 35.62 35.30 2.66
C GLY A 230 35.51 34.75 1.24
N GLY A 231 35.01 35.60 0.34
CA GLY A 231 35.21 35.49 -1.10
C GLY A 231 34.13 34.70 -1.86
N GLU A 232 33.44 35.41 -2.76
CA GLU A 232 32.64 34.94 -3.91
C GLU A 232 32.59 33.41 -4.10
N SER A 233 31.71 32.75 -3.34
CA SER A 233 31.42 31.33 -3.53
C SER A 233 29.99 31.20 -4.02
N THR A 234 29.79 30.58 -5.18
CA THR A 234 28.46 30.28 -5.71
C THR A 234 27.73 29.32 -4.76
N PRO A 235 26.38 29.30 -4.75
CA PRO A 235 25.59 28.44 -3.86
C PRO A 235 25.99 26.95 -3.93
N GLU A 236 26.38 26.49 -5.12
CA GLU A 236 26.86 25.13 -5.38
C GLU A 236 28.21 24.83 -4.69
N GLY A 237 29.12 25.83 -4.63
CA GLY A 237 30.40 25.72 -3.94
C GLY A 237 30.23 25.65 -2.42
N ALA A 238 29.31 26.44 -1.87
CA ALA A 238 28.99 26.42 -0.44
C ALA A 238 28.37 25.08 0.01
N LEU A 239 27.53 24.46 -0.83
CA LEU A 239 26.94 23.15 -0.56
C LEU A 239 27.99 22.02 -0.63
N SER A 240 28.92 22.08 -1.59
CA SER A 240 30.03 21.13 -1.69
C SER A 240 30.95 21.18 -0.46
N ASP A 241 31.29 22.38 0.01
CA ASP A 241 32.12 22.56 1.21
C ASP A 241 31.43 22.02 2.47
N LEU A 242 30.11 22.15 2.58
CA LEU A 242 29.32 21.63 3.70
C LEU A 242 29.30 20.09 3.71
N ILE A 243 29.15 19.47 2.53
CA ILE A 243 29.22 18.02 2.37
C ILE A 243 30.61 17.49 2.76
N ASP A 244 31.68 18.18 2.39
CA ASP A 244 33.04 17.82 2.80
C ASP A 244 33.31 18.04 4.30
N GLN A 245 32.73 19.08 4.91
CA GLN A 245 32.78 19.25 6.37
C GLN A 245 32.00 18.17 7.12
N SER A 246 30.86 17.71 6.59
CA SER A 246 30.07 16.63 7.21
C SER A 246 30.81 15.29 7.21
N ARG A 247 31.72 15.06 6.24
CA ARG A 247 32.64 13.90 6.24
C ARG A 247 33.68 13.97 7.35
N TYR A 248 34.02 15.15 7.85
CA TYR A 248 34.94 15.32 8.99
C TYR A 248 34.28 14.98 10.34
N TYR A 249 32.96 15.15 10.47
CA TYR A 249 32.22 14.83 11.70
C TYR A 249 31.64 13.41 11.76
N ALA A 250 31.69 12.65 10.66
CA ALA A 250 31.19 11.27 10.60
C ALA A 250 32.15 10.21 11.20
N PHE A 251 33.36 10.58 11.63
CA PHE A 251 34.30 9.67 12.32
C PHE A 251 34.62 10.14 13.75
N GLY A 252 33.58 10.35 14.57
CA GLY A 252 33.69 10.42 16.02
C GLY A 252 33.62 9.02 16.64
N ASN A 253 34.77 8.36 16.74
CA ASN A 253 34.96 7.04 17.34
C ASN A 253 34.30 6.94 18.74
N ARG A 254 33.17 6.21 18.86
CA ARG A 254 32.62 5.79 20.16
C ARG A 254 33.54 4.70 20.72
N GLY A 255 34.52 5.06 21.55
CA GLY A 255 35.41 4.09 22.18
C GLY A 255 36.29 4.64 23.30
N TYR A 256 35.99 4.22 24.52
CA TYR A 256 36.87 4.18 25.71
C TYR A 256 37.24 5.49 26.44
N GLY A 257 36.37 5.89 27.38
CA GLY A 257 36.77 6.62 28.59
C GLY A 257 36.93 5.67 29.78
N ARG A 258 38.12 5.09 29.98
CA ARG A 258 38.48 4.35 31.20
C ARG A 258 38.84 5.33 32.32
N ARG A 259 38.34 5.03 33.51
CA ARG A 259 38.67 5.59 34.82
C ARG A 259 40.18 5.75 35.05
N TYR A 260 40.58 6.92 35.56
CA TYR A 260 41.60 7.04 36.60
C TYR A 260 41.26 8.24 37.49
N THR A 261 40.85 7.96 38.72
CA THR A 261 40.88 8.91 39.83
C THR A 261 41.97 8.40 40.76
N GLN A 262 43.12 9.07 40.77
CA GLN A 262 44.01 9.10 41.92
C GLN A 262 43.66 10.37 42.69
N ILE A 263 43.31 10.22 43.96
CA ILE A 263 43.96 10.79 45.16
C ILE A 263 43.46 9.94 46.33
#